data_AF-A0A1B8UJI5-F1
#
_entry.id   AF-A0A1B8UJI5-F1
#
_cell.length_a   1.000
_cell.length_b   1.000
_cell.length_c   1.000
_cell.angle_alpha   90.00
_cell.angle_beta   90.00
_cell.angle_gamma   90.00
#
_symmetry.space_group_name_H-M   'P 1'
#
loop_
_entity.id
_entity.type
_entity.pdbx_description
1 polymer ?
#
loop_
_entity_poly.entity_id
_entity_poly.type
_entity_poly.pdbx_seq_one_letter_code
_entity_poly.pdbx_strand_id
1 'polypeptide(L)' 'MITVERASRITNRFGLGFTEDYVLRRIQNGDLERALKPYNGVYNSSYGFGVSIESLAKLLLRHGITEKEINKVLPA' A
#
# COMPACT_ATOMS: atom_id res chain seq x y z
N MET A 1 -7.39 5.47 -0.17
CA MET A 1 -5.89 5.55 -0.14
C MET A 1 -5.41 5.27 1.28
N ILE A 2 -4.15 4.86 1.45
CA ILE A 2 -3.53 4.65 2.77
C ILE A 2 -2.13 5.27 2.83
N THR A 3 -1.56 5.49 4.01
CA THR A 3 -0.18 5.98 4.12
C THR A 3 0.83 4.92 3.68
N VAL A 4 2.06 5.34 3.34
CA VAL A 4 3.17 4.43 2.99
C VAL A 4 3.46 3.47 4.15
N GLU A 5 3.42 3.98 5.38
CA GLU A 5 3.62 3.23 6.63
C GLU A 5 2.57 2.13 6.79
N ARG A 6 1.30 2.44 6.49
CA ARG A 6 0.22 1.45 6.55
C ARG A 6 0.33 0.42 5.42
N ALA A 7 0.71 0.83 4.22
CA ALA A 7 0.98 -0.08 3.11
C ALA A 7 2.14 -1.04 3.43
N SER A 8 3.19 -0.54 4.09
CA SER A 8 4.32 -1.34 4.57
C SER A 8 3.88 -2.41 5.56
N ARG A 9 3.04 -2.06 6.55
CA ARG A 9 2.47 -3.05 7.49
C ARG A 9 1.63 -4.12 6.79
N ILE A 10 0.87 -3.76 5.76
CA ILE A 10 0.05 -4.71 4.99
C ILE A 10 0.94 -5.65 4.17
N THR A 11 1.92 -5.12 3.44
CA THR A 11 2.85 -5.94 2.65
C THR A 11 3.71 -6.85 3.51
N ASN A 12 4.10 -6.39 4.71
CA ASN A 12 4.80 -7.19 5.72
C ASN A 12 3.93 -8.36 6.22
N ARG A 13 2.64 -8.13 6.49
CA ARG A 13 1.70 -9.19 6.93
C ARG A 13 1.62 -10.38 5.97
N PHE A 14 1.89 -10.16 4.69
CA PHE A 14 1.93 -11.21 3.66
C PHE A 14 3.34 -11.63 3.25
N GLY A 15 4.39 -11.17 3.95
CA GLY A 15 5.77 -11.55 3.67
C GLY A 15 6.35 -11.01 2.36
N LEU A 16 5.77 -9.95 1.78
CA LEU A 16 6.23 -9.37 0.52
C LEU A 16 7.39 -8.38 0.68
N GLY A 17 7.38 -7.65 1.79
CA GLY A 17 8.40 -6.65 2.12
C GLY A 17 8.23 -6.15 3.54
N PHE A 18 9.33 -5.99 4.25
CA PHE A 18 9.34 -5.76 5.70
C PHE A 18 9.47 -4.27 6.07
N THR A 19 9.69 -3.40 5.09
CA THR A 19 10.02 -1.99 5.29
C THR A 19 9.24 -1.10 4.34
N GLU A 20 9.16 0.18 4.68
CA GLU A 20 8.59 1.21 3.81
C GLU A 20 9.35 1.34 2.49
N ASP A 21 10.65 1.02 2.47
CA ASP A 21 11.48 0.98 1.26
C ASP A 21 10.91 0.04 0.19
N TYR A 22 10.34 -1.10 0.59
CA TYR A 22 9.64 -1.99 -0.34
C TYR A 22 8.50 -1.27 -1.07
N VAL A 23 7.68 -0.53 -0.32
CA VAL A 23 6.55 0.23 -0.87
C VAL A 23 7.06 1.33 -1.80
N LEU A 24 8.10 2.06 -1.39
CA LEU A 24 8.72 3.12 -2.20
C LEU A 24 9.28 2.57 -3.52
N ARG A 25 9.96 1.43 -3.48
CA ARG A 25 10.50 0.78 -4.68
C ARG A 25 9.40 0.32 -5.63
N ARG A 26 8.30 -0.22 -5.10
CA ARG A 26 7.12 -0.59 -5.91
C ARG A 26 6.46 0.63 -6.54
N ILE A 27 6.44 1.76 -5.85
CA ILE A 27 6.01 3.04 -6.44
C ILE A 27 6.94 3.47 -7.57
N GLN A 28 8.25 3.45 -7.34
CA GLN A 28 9.25 3.83 -8.35
C GLN A 28 9.18 2.95 -9.61
N ASN A 29 8.90 1.65 -9.43
CA ASN A 29 8.73 0.70 -10.52
C ASN A 29 7.37 0.78 -11.24
N GLY A 30 6.42 1.56 -10.72
CA GLY A 30 5.05 1.65 -11.27
C GLY A 30 4.12 0.51 -10.87
N ASP A 31 4.52 -0.36 -9.94
CA ASP A 31 3.68 -1.43 -9.38
C ASP A 31 2.62 -0.89 -8.40
N LEU A 32 2.93 0.24 -7.74
CA LEU A 32 2.04 0.95 -6.84
C LEU A 32 1.84 2.39 -7.32
N GLU A 33 0.62 2.89 -7.20
CA GLU A 33 0.29 4.26 -7.59
C GLU A 33 0.32 5.20 -6.37
N ARG A 34 0.97 6.34 -6.54
CA ARG A 34 0.94 7.43 -5.56
C ARG A 34 -0.45 8.07 -5.58
N ALA A 35 -1.05 8.19 -4.41
CA ALA A 35 -2.26 8.97 -4.20
C ALA A 35 -1.87 10.36 -3.66
N LEU A 36 -2.09 11.39 -4.47
CA LEU A 36 -1.89 12.81 -4.13
C LEU A 36 -3.27 13.49 -4.04
N LYS A 37 -3.49 14.40 -3.06
CA LYS A 37 -4.72 15.22 -2.79
C LYS A 37 -5.66 14.71 -1.66
N PRO A 38 -6.49 15.59 -1.05
CA PRO A 38 -6.60 15.66 0.41
C PRO A 38 -7.44 14.52 0.96
N TYR A 39 -6.76 13.64 1.67
CA TYR A 39 -7.35 12.71 2.61
C TYR A 39 -6.62 12.93 3.93
N ASN A 40 -7.34 13.06 5.05
CA ASN A 40 -6.75 13.36 6.36
C ASN A 40 -5.61 12.41 6.75
N GLY A 41 -5.59 11.18 6.21
CA GLY A 41 -4.50 10.23 6.41
C GLY A 41 -3.19 10.60 5.70
N VAL A 42 -3.20 11.32 4.57
CA VAL A 42 -1.97 11.70 3.83
C VAL A 42 -1.14 12.72 4.61
N TYR A 43 -1.78 13.60 5.39
CA TYR A 43 -1.05 14.52 6.29
C TYR A 43 -0.19 13.77 7.31
N ASN A 44 -0.58 12.54 7.67
CA ASN A 44 0.13 11.69 8.61
C ASN A 44 1.19 10.79 7.95
N SER A 45 1.34 10.81 6.62
CA SER A 45 2.43 10.06 6.00
C SER A 45 3.70 10.92 5.98
N SER A 46 4.80 10.33 6.45
CA SER A 46 6.13 10.94 6.48
C SER A 46 6.65 11.31 5.08
N TYR A 47 6.00 10.81 4.03
CA TYR A 47 6.41 10.97 2.64
C TYR A 47 5.60 12.03 1.88
N GLY A 48 4.57 12.62 2.50
CA GLY A 48 3.72 13.64 1.87
C GLY A 48 2.76 13.11 0.79
N PHE A 49 2.65 11.79 0.64
CA PHE A 49 1.70 11.13 -0.27
C PHE A 49 1.26 9.78 0.31
N GLY A 50 0.16 9.24 -0.21
CA GLY A 50 -0.32 7.90 0.13
C GLY A 50 -0.16 6.90 -1.02
N VAL A 51 -0.58 5.67 -0.76
CA VAL A 51 -0.69 4.57 -1.73
C VAL A 51 -2.16 4.38 -2.12
N SER A 52 -2.41 4.22 -3.42
CA SER A 52 -3.74 3.83 -3.93
C SER A 52 -4.09 2.42 -3.45
N ILE A 53 -5.27 2.28 -2.83
CA ILE A 53 -5.78 1.00 -2.32
C ILE A 53 -5.94 0.01 -3.48
N GLU A 54 -6.41 0.48 -4.64
CA GLU A 54 -6.60 -0.35 -5.83
C GLU A 54 -5.26 -0.89 -6.36
N SER A 55 -4.24 -0.04 -6.44
CA SER A 55 -2.90 -0.48 -6.88
C SER A 55 -2.29 -1.49 -5.89
N LEU A 56 -2.52 -1.30 -4.59
CA LEU A 56 -2.09 -2.25 -3.56
C LEU A 56 -2.83 -3.58 -3.66
N ALA A 57 -4.16 -3.56 -3.81
CA ALA A 57 -4.95 -4.77 -4.00
C ALA A 57 -4.47 -5.56 -5.24
N LYS A 58 -4.24 -4.88 -6.36
CA LYS A 58 -3.68 -5.48 -7.59
C LYS A 58 -2.31 -6.11 -7.35
N LEU A 59 -1.42 -5.43 -6.62
CA LEU A 59 -0.11 -5.99 -6.25
C LEU A 59 -0.27 -7.27 -5.42
N LEU A 60 -1.13 -7.26 -4.39
CA LEU A 60 -1.36 -8.42 -3.52
C LEU A 60 -1.93 -9.61 -4.30
N LEU A 61 -2.89 -9.36 -5.20
CA LEU A 61 -3.45 -10.39 -6.09
C LEU A 61 -2.40 -11.00 -7.01
N ARG A 62 -1.49 -10.19 -7.58
CA ARG A 62 -0.38 -10.69 -8.41
C ARG A 62 0.57 -11.61 -7.64
N HIS A 63 0.63 -11.46 -6.32
CA HIS A 63 1.41 -12.30 -5.42
C HIS A 63 0.63 -13.52 -4.89
N GLY A 64 -0.57 -13.78 -5.40
CA GLY A 64 -1.37 -14.96 -5.05
C GLY A 64 -2.22 -14.82 -3.78
N ILE A 65 -2.34 -13.61 -3.23
CA ILE A 65 -3.14 -13.35 -2.04
C ILE A 65 -4.60 -13.22 -2.45
N THR A 66 -5.51 -13.88 -1.72
CA THR A 66 -6.93 -13.93 -2.09
C THR A 66 -7.65 -12.62 -1.78
N GLU A 67 -8.71 -12.29 -2.54
CA GLU A 67 -9.57 -11.13 -2.26
C GLU A 67 -10.13 -11.15 -0.84
N LYS A 68 -10.48 -12.34 -0.33
CA LYS A 68 -10.96 -12.54 1.04
C LYS A 68 -9.92 -12.11 2.09
N GLU A 69 -8.63 -12.32 1.85
CA GLU A 69 -7.57 -11.90 2.75
C GLU A 69 -7.24 -10.42 2.61
N ILE A 70 -7.26 -9.91 1.39
CA ILE A 70 -7.07 -8.49 1.08
C ILE A 70 -8.15 -7.64 1.78
N ASN A 71 -9.41 -8.06 1.71
CA ASN A 71 -10.53 -7.37 2.36
C ASN A 71 -10.48 -7.38 3.90
N LYS A 72 -9.64 -8.23 4.52
CA LYS A 72 -9.43 -8.22 5.98
C LYS A 72 -8.43 -7.17 6.44
N VAL A 73 -7.61 -6.63 5.53
CA VAL A 73 -6.46 -5.78 5.88
C VAL A 73 -6.55 -4.39 5.29
N LEU A 74 -7.24 -4.25 4.15
CA LEU A 74 -7.56 -2.95 3.59
C LEU A 74 -8.63 -2.28 4.44
N PRO A 75 -8.55 -0.96 4.64
CA PRO A 75 -9.65 -0.21 5.24
C PRO A 75 -10.91 -0.33 4.36
N ALA A 76 -12.07 -0.37 5.02
CA ALA A 76 -13.39 -0.36 4.37
C ALA A 76 -13.65 0.94 3.60
#